data_AF-A0A429IES3-F1
#
_entry.id   AF-A0A429IES3-F1
#
_cell.length_a   1.000
_cell.length_b   1.000
_cell.length_c   1.000
_cell.angle_alpha   90.00
_cell.angle_beta   90.00
_cell.angle_gamma   90.00
#
_symmetry.space_group_name_H-M   'P 1'
#
loop_
_entity.id
_entity.type
_entity.pdbx_description
1 polymer ?
#
loop_
_entity_poly.entity_id
_entity_poly.type
_entity_poly.pdbx_seq_one_letter_code
_entity_poly.pdbx_strand_id
1 'polypeptide(L)'
;MLAQASPWHTRALQRAAAGPAEPLAAPPRMEWATAPGLGPGAEILGSDLFQRRVLELGCGRGHNVAYLAARRGARVTGVDLVGLQVRRARSHYGRLTGAGFVADHALHYLQAGRERFDAIYSVFGAIGLVAPKLLLPAIAARLRSGGALAFSVPHPRRAGRPPSTDNLPRRDYVTLPDRTRQPIARWEFDAERWTDHLARAGLALTCAQELRDPRQTRFPTTLLIAARKD
;
A
#
# COMPACT_ATOMS: atom_id res chain seq x y z
N MET A 1 -7.47 -4.09 -29.72
CA MET A 1 -7.85 -3.00 -28.78
C MET A 1 -6.60 -2.66 -27.98
N LEU A 2 -5.99 -1.50 -28.19
CA LEU A 2 -4.83 -1.07 -27.39
C LEU A 2 -5.26 -1.01 -25.92
N ALA A 3 -4.64 -1.82 -25.06
CA ALA A 3 -4.91 -1.81 -23.64
C ALA A 3 -4.70 -0.38 -23.13
N GLN A 4 -5.77 0.29 -22.69
CA GLN A 4 -5.63 1.62 -22.11
C GLN A 4 -4.63 1.55 -20.96
N ALA A 5 -3.62 2.41 -21.00
CA ALA A 5 -2.62 2.46 -19.94
C ALA A 5 -3.31 2.75 -18.61
N SER A 6 -2.92 2.04 -17.54
CA SER A 6 -3.47 2.26 -16.20
C SER A 6 -3.42 3.74 -15.82
N PRO A 7 -4.45 4.30 -15.14
CA PRO A 7 -4.41 5.68 -14.64
C PRO A 7 -3.17 6.01 -13.80
N TRP A 8 -2.63 5.01 -13.10
CA TRP A 8 -1.39 5.13 -12.34
C TRP A 8 -0.16 5.27 -13.24
N HIS A 9 -0.16 4.63 -14.42
CA HIS A 9 0.87 4.81 -15.44
C HIS A 9 0.83 6.23 -16.01
N THR A 10 -0.34 6.76 -16.39
CA THR A 10 -0.45 8.14 -16.87
C THR A 10 0.00 9.15 -15.80
N ARG A 11 -0.39 8.92 -14.54
CA ARG A 11 0.08 9.75 -13.42
C ARG A 11 1.61 9.73 -13.27
N ALA A 12 2.22 8.55 -13.41
CA ALA A 12 3.67 8.40 -13.33
C ALA A 12 4.38 9.08 -14.50
N LEU A 13 3.85 8.97 -15.73
CA LEU A 13 4.37 9.67 -16.91
C LEU A 13 4.38 11.18 -16.72
N GLN A 14 3.27 11.78 -16.29
CA GLN A 14 3.20 13.23 -16.08
C GLN A 14 4.16 13.70 -14.98
N ARG A 15 4.33 12.90 -13.92
CA ARG A 15 5.33 13.20 -12.88
C ARG A 15 6.77 13.01 -13.38
N ALA A 16 7.01 12.09 -14.32
CA ALA A 16 8.31 11.83 -14.93
C ALA A 16 8.76 13.01 -15.79
N ALA A 17 7.83 13.63 -16.53
CA ALA A 17 8.10 14.82 -17.33
C ALA A 17 8.61 16.03 -16.52
N ALA A 18 8.37 16.06 -15.21
CA ALA A 18 8.84 17.14 -14.33
C ALA A 18 10.35 17.06 -13.97
N GLY A 19 11.07 16.04 -14.43
CA GLY A 19 12.53 15.92 -14.25
C GLY A 19 13.03 14.52 -13.86
N PRO A 20 14.35 14.27 -13.96
CA PRO A 20 14.96 13.02 -13.56
C PRO A 20 14.81 12.77 -12.04
N ALA A 21 14.88 11.49 -11.65
CA ALA A 21 14.85 11.11 -10.24
C ALA A 21 16.28 11.03 -9.70
N GLU A 22 16.58 11.86 -8.70
CA GLU A 22 17.87 11.88 -8.01
C GLU A 22 17.86 11.06 -6.71
N PRO A 23 19.01 10.64 -6.17
CA PRO A 23 19.09 10.02 -4.86
C PRO A 23 18.43 10.88 -3.76
N LEU A 24 17.63 10.25 -2.90
CA LEU A 24 16.98 10.94 -1.78
C LEU A 24 17.43 10.36 -0.44
N ALA A 25 17.35 11.16 0.61
CA ALA A 25 17.47 10.65 1.98
C ALA A 25 16.26 9.78 2.33
N ALA A 26 16.49 8.74 3.13
CA ALA A 26 15.41 7.93 3.68
C ALA A 26 14.51 8.82 4.56
N PRO A 27 13.17 8.75 4.38
CA PRO A 27 12.24 9.50 5.22
C PRO A 27 12.45 9.21 6.72
N PRO A 28 12.03 10.14 7.61
CA PRO A 28 12.23 9.96 9.05
C PRO A 28 11.18 9.05 9.69
N ARG A 29 10.04 8.80 9.03
CA ARG A 29 8.93 8.00 9.55
C ARG A 29 8.20 7.26 8.44
N MET A 30 7.37 6.30 8.86
CA MET A 30 6.38 5.67 8.00
C MET A 30 5.19 6.59 7.81
N GLU A 31 4.72 6.72 6.57
CA GLU A 31 3.52 7.48 6.25
C GLU A 31 2.37 6.53 5.93
N TRP A 32 1.25 6.69 6.65
CA TRP A 32 0.06 5.84 6.49
C TRP A 32 -1.12 6.55 5.83
N ALA A 33 -1.08 7.88 5.69
CA ALA A 33 -2.13 8.70 5.09
C ALA A 33 -1.63 9.48 3.87
N THR A 34 -2.55 10.10 3.12
CA THR A 34 -2.20 11.03 2.04
C THR A 34 -1.62 12.36 2.53
N ALA A 35 -1.89 12.71 3.79
CA ALA A 35 -1.28 13.85 4.47
C ALA A 35 -0.08 13.38 5.30
N PRO A 36 1.03 14.14 5.32
CA PRO A 36 2.21 13.76 6.07
C PRO A 36 1.96 13.74 7.58
N GLY A 37 2.69 12.91 8.31
CA GLY A 37 2.70 12.90 9.77
C GLY A 37 1.58 12.08 10.42
N LEU A 38 0.70 11.45 9.64
CA LEU A 38 -0.45 10.70 10.19
C LEU A 38 -0.20 9.20 10.31
N GLY A 39 -0.82 8.61 11.34
CA GLY A 39 -0.76 7.18 11.65
C GLY A 39 0.37 6.80 12.61
N PRO A 40 0.37 5.54 13.07
CA PRO A 40 1.40 5.01 13.97
C PRO A 40 2.76 4.89 13.28
N GLY A 41 3.78 4.48 14.01
CA GLY A 41 5.07 4.11 13.43
C GLY A 41 5.04 2.71 12.81
N ALA A 42 6.24 2.15 12.60
CA ALA A 42 6.39 0.81 12.01
C ALA A 42 6.07 -0.34 12.99
N GLU A 43 5.87 -0.06 14.27
CA GLU A 43 5.51 -1.05 15.30
C GLU A 43 4.23 -1.81 14.98
N ILE A 44 3.33 -1.24 14.18
CA ILE A 44 2.13 -1.92 13.67
C ILE A 44 2.46 -3.14 12.78
N LEU A 45 3.68 -3.18 12.22
CA LEU A 45 4.19 -4.33 11.45
C LEU A 45 4.94 -5.34 12.32
N GLY A 46 5.21 -5.02 13.59
CA GLY A 46 6.04 -5.79 14.50
C GLY A 46 6.96 -4.89 15.32
N SER A 47 7.22 -5.30 16.57
CA SER A 47 8.05 -4.53 17.52
C SER A 47 9.52 -4.44 17.11
N ASP A 48 10.06 -5.51 16.53
CA ASP A 48 11.42 -5.56 15.97
C ASP A 48 11.39 -6.00 14.50
N LEU A 49 11.92 -5.13 13.63
CA LEU A 49 12.00 -5.33 12.19
C LEU A 49 13.43 -5.54 11.69
N PHE A 50 14.43 -5.56 12.58
CA PHE A 50 15.81 -5.72 12.18
C PHE A 50 16.00 -7.08 11.48
N GLN A 51 16.55 -7.04 10.26
CA GLN A 51 16.73 -8.20 9.36
C GLN A 51 15.43 -8.95 8.99
N ARG A 52 14.25 -8.49 9.43
CA ARG A 52 12.96 -9.08 9.07
C ARG A 52 12.66 -8.84 7.61
N ARG A 53 12.03 -9.82 6.98
CA ARG A 53 11.58 -9.75 5.58
C ARG A 53 10.23 -9.10 5.53
N VAL A 54 10.16 -7.95 4.88
CA VAL A 54 8.94 -7.14 4.75
C VAL A 54 8.63 -6.92 3.28
N LEU A 55 7.34 -6.92 2.92
CA LEU A 55 6.89 -6.68 1.56
C LEU A 55 5.90 -5.52 1.52
N GLU A 56 6.14 -4.53 0.66
CA GLU A 56 5.18 -3.47 0.33
C GLU A 56 4.49 -3.76 -0.99
N LEU A 57 3.15 -3.78 -1.00
CA LEU A 57 2.33 -3.97 -2.20
C LEU A 57 1.78 -2.63 -2.70
N GLY A 58 2.24 -2.19 -3.87
CA GLY A 58 1.97 -0.85 -4.42
C GLY A 58 2.90 0.22 -3.84
N CYS A 59 4.21 -0.04 -3.82
CA CYS A 59 5.19 0.80 -3.13
C CYS A 59 5.40 2.19 -3.76
N GLY A 60 4.89 2.43 -4.97
CA GLY A 60 5.08 3.66 -5.71
C GLY A 60 6.56 4.05 -5.80
N ARG A 61 6.91 5.19 -5.21
CA ARG A 61 8.28 5.74 -5.22
C ARG A 61 9.20 5.16 -4.13
N GLY A 62 8.70 4.24 -3.30
CA GLY A 62 9.52 3.50 -2.35
C GLY A 62 9.88 4.23 -1.05
N HIS A 63 9.16 5.29 -0.69
CA HIS A 63 9.45 6.07 0.53
C HIS A 63 9.37 5.24 1.81
N ASN A 64 8.31 4.42 1.96
CA ASN A 64 8.14 3.56 3.13
C ASN A 64 9.16 2.40 3.13
N VAL A 65 9.42 1.79 1.97
CA VAL A 65 10.53 0.82 1.80
C VAL A 65 11.85 1.41 2.30
N ALA A 66 12.19 2.62 1.86
CA ALA A 66 13.43 3.29 2.23
C ALA A 66 13.51 3.59 3.74
N TYR A 67 12.41 4.04 4.35
CA TYR A 67 12.34 4.24 5.80
C TYR A 67 12.60 2.94 6.56
N LEU A 68 11.90 1.86 6.23
CA LEU A 68 12.04 0.58 6.93
C LEU A 68 13.44 -0.02 6.76
N ALA A 69 14.01 0.04 5.55
CA ALA A 69 15.36 -0.46 5.31
C ALA A 69 16.41 0.35 6.08
N ALA A 70 16.42 1.68 5.95
CA ALA A 70 17.47 2.52 6.51
C ALA A 70 17.34 2.77 8.02
N ARG A 71 16.10 2.84 8.55
CA ARG A 71 15.85 3.24 9.95
C ARG A 71 15.48 2.07 10.85
N ARG A 72 14.99 0.96 10.28
CA ARG A 72 14.59 -0.24 11.05
C ARG A 72 15.46 -1.45 10.72
N GLY A 73 16.37 -1.34 9.74
CA GLY A 73 17.27 -2.41 9.33
C GLY A 73 16.56 -3.61 8.71
N ALA A 74 15.34 -3.41 8.21
CA ALA A 74 14.54 -4.47 7.60
C ALA A 74 15.02 -4.80 6.18
N ARG A 75 14.75 -6.03 5.72
CA ARG A 75 14.91 -6.45 4.33
C ARG A 75 13.57 -6.28 3.63
N VAL A 76 13.39 -5.15 2.94
CA VAL A 76 12.10 -4.73 2.40
C VAL A 76 12.10 -4.81 0.88
N THR A 77 11.13 -5.55 0.35
CA THR A 77 10.84 -5.55 -1.09
C THR A 77 9.61 -4.71 -1.36
N GLY A 78 9.72 -3.69 -2.21
CA GLY A 78 8.58 -2.94 -2.74
C GLY A 78 8.18 -3.46 -4.11
N VAL A 79 6.90 -3.79 -4.29
CA VAL A 79 6.32 -4.20 -5.57
C VAL A 79 5.38 -3.11 -6.06
N ASP A 80 5.46 -2.73 -7.32
CA ASP A 80 4.50 -1.83 -7.95
C ASP A 80 4.25 -2.21 -9.41
N LEU A 81 3.00 -2.13 -9.86
CA LEU A 81 2.61 -2.45 -11.24
C LEU A 81 3.21 -1.45 -12.24
N VAL A 82 3.46 -0.21 -11.81
CA VAL A 82 3.92 0.86 -12.69
C VAL A 82 5.44 0.88 -12.72
N GLY A 83 6.03 0.29 -13.76
CA GLY A 83 7.49 0.22 -13.92
C GLY A 83 8.21 1.58 -13.86
N LEU A 84 7.57 2.67 -14.28
CA LEU A 84 8.08 4.04 -14.11
C LEU A 84 8.30 4.43 -12.64
N GLN A 85 7.40 4.02 -11.75
CA GLN A 85 7.50 4.28 -10.32
C GLN A 85 8.65 3.47 -9.71
N VAL A 86 8.78 2.20 -10.10
CA VAL A 86 9.88 1.33 -9.67
C VAL A 86 11.24 1.85 -10.12
N ARG A 87 11.36 2.35 -11.36
CA ARG A 87 12.60 2.99 -11.83
C ARG A 87 12.97 4.17 -10.94
N ARG A 88 12.00 5.05 -10.62
CA ARG A 88 12.23 6.18 -9.72
C ARG A 88 12.60 5.75 -8.30
N ALA A 89 11.93 4.73 -7.77
CA ALA A 89 12.26 4.16 -6.46
C ALA A 89 13.71 3.65 -6.41
N ARG A 90 14.15 2.96 -7.46
CA ARG A 90 15.55 2.52 -7.61
C ARG A 90 16.52 3.70 -7.73
N SER A 91 16.20 4.75 -8.49
CA SER A 91 17.02 5.96 -8.55
C SER A 91 17.14 6.66 -7.20
N HIS A 92 16.03 6.76 -6.44
CA HIS A 92 16.02 7.41 -5.13
C HIS A 92 16.77 6.59 -4.07
N TYR A 93 16.56 5.27 -4.04
CA TYR A 93 16.81 4.44 -2.87
C TYR A 93 17.52 3.11 -3.15
N GLY A 94 17.87 2.81 -4.40
CA GLY A 94 18.46 1.51 -4.80
C GLY A 94 19.82 1.22 -4.17
N ARG A 95 20.49 2.24 -3.62
CA ARG A 95 21.75 2.11 -2.86
C ARG A 95 21.56 1.77 -1.38
N LEU A 96 20.34 1.81 -0.86
CA LEU A 96 20.08 1.50 0.54
C LEU A 96 20.13 -0.01 0.75
N THR A 97 21.03 -0.46 1.62
CA THR A 97 21.08 -1.85 2.04
C THR A 97 19.72 -2.30 2.58
N GLY A 98 19.22 -3.43 2.08
CA GLY A 98 17.93 -3.99 2.49
C GLY A 98 16.73 -3.46 1.71
N ALA A 99 16.86 -2.49 0.81
CA ALA A 99 15.77 -2.03 -0.04
C ALA A 99 15.83 -2.69 -1.44
N GLY A 100 14.76 -3.42 -1.81
CA GLY A 100 14.56 -3.99 -3.14
C GLY A 100 13.30 -3.44 -3.79
N PHE A 101 13.28 -3.30 -5.12
CA PHE A 101 12.13 -2.80 -5.86
C PHE A 101 11.86 -3.66 -7.10
N VAL A 102 10.62 -4.11 -7.28
CA VAL A 102 10.19 -5.01 -8.36
C VAL A 102 8.99 -4.42 -9.10
N ALA A 103 9.06 -4.41 -10.43
CA ALA A 103 7.95 -3.99 -11.29
C ALA A 103 7.10 -5.21 -11.63
N ASP A 104 5.99 -5.38 -10.92
CA ASP A 104 5.09 -6.53 -11.09
C ASP A 104 3.69 -6.20 -10.54
N HIS A 105 2.68 -6.95 -10.99
CA HIS A 105 1.36 -6.94 -10.38
C HIS A 105 1.41 -7.65 -9.02
N ALA A 106 0.92 -7.00 -7.95
CA ALA A 106 1.00 -7.52 -6.59
C ALA A 106 0.50 -8.98 -6.44
N LEU A 107 -0.64 -9.32 -7.06
CA LEU A 107 -1.18 -10.68 -7.02
C LEU A 107 -0.27 -11.68 -7.77
N HIS A 108 0.28 -11.29 -8.91
CA HIS A 108 1.16 -12.17 -9.70
C HIS A 108 2.46 -12.43 -8.96
N TYR A 109 3.07 -11.38 -8.40
CA TYR A 109 4.26 -11.48 -7.57
C TYR A 109 4.06 -12.45 -6.40
N LEU A 110 2.96 -12.32 -5.67
CA LEU A 110 2.62 -13.22 -4.56
C LEU A 110 2.36 -14.65 -5.05
N GLN A 111 1.72 -14.86 -6.19
CA GLN A 111 1.43 -16.20 -6.70
C GLN A 111 2.67 -16.92 -7.25
N ALA A 112 3.53 -16.20 -7.96
CA ALA A 112 4.75 -16.74 -8.57
C ALA A 112 5.88 -16.97 -7.55
N GLY A 113 5.96 -16.16 -6.50
CA GLY A 113 7.00 -16.25 -5.49
C GLY A 113 6.93 -17.53 -4.65
N ARG A 114 8.00 -17.83 -3.90
CA ARG A 114 7.97 -18.84 -2.81
C ARG A 114 8.36 -18.26 -1.46
N GLU A 115 8.85 -17.02 -1.46
CA GLU A 115 9.32 -16.34 -0.26
C GLU A 115 8.20 -16.10 0.75
N ARG A 116 8.54 -16.22 2.02
CA ARG A 116 7.66 -15.87 3.14
C ARG A 116 8.15 -14.62 3.85
N PHE A 117 7.21 -13.82 4.32
CA PHE A 117 7.44 -12.52 4.94
C PHE A 117 7.02 -12.52 6.41
N ASP A 118 7.75 -11.76 7.22
CA ASP A 118 7.41 -11.48 8.61
C ASP A 118 6.27 -10.44 8.68
N ALA A 119 6.27 -9.50 7.73
CA ALA A 119 5.19 -8.54 7.57
C ALA A 119 4.93 -8.20 6.10
N ILE A 120 3.66 -7.96 5.76
CA ILE A 120 3.23 -7.44 4.45
C ILE A 120 2.44 -6.16 4.70
N TYR A 121 2.66 -5.13 3.89
CA TYR A 121 1.90 -3.89 4.01
C TYR A 121 1.55 -3.24 2.68
N SER A 122 0.56 -2.35 2.70
CA SER A 122 0.09 -1.63 1.51
C SER A 122 -0.45 -0.26 1.90
N VAL A 123 0.26 0.81 1.57
CA VAL A 123 -0.17 2.19 1.86
C VAL A 123 -0.79 2.81 0.62
N PHE A 124 -2.12 2.94 0.58
CA PHE A 124 -2.88 3.38 -0.61
C PHE A 124 -2.52 2.60 -1.89
N GLY A 125 -2.01 1.38 -1.73
CA GLY A 125 -1.47 0.53 -2.77
C GLY A 125 -2.45 -0.54 -3.24
N ALA A 126 -1.95 -1.77 -3.39
CA ALA A 126 -2.65 -2.83 -4.10
C ALA A 126 -3.95 -3.31 -3.41
N ILE A 127 -4.04 -3.28 -2.07
CA ILE A 127 -5.18 -3.85 -1.33
C ILE A 127 -6.51 -3.15 -1.65
N GLY A 128 -6.49 -1.86 -1.98
CA GLY A 128 -7.69 -1.16 -2.45
C GLY A 128 -8.01 -1.38 -3.93
N LEU A 129 -7.08 -1.93 -4.72
CA LEU A 129 -7.12 -1.92 -6.18
C LEU A 129 -7.22 -3.31 -6.82
N VAL A 130 -7.03 -4.37 -6.03
CA VAL A 130 -7.14 -5.76 -6.45
C VAL A 130 -8.24 -6.42 -5.62
N ALA A 131 -9.03 -7.30 -6.25
CA ALA A 131 -10.14 -7.96 -5.59
C ALA A 131 -9.70 -8.66 -4.27
N PRO A 132 -10.25 -8.28 -3.10
CA PRO A 132 -9.83 -8.81 -1.81
C PRO A 132 -9.90 -10.34 -1.72
N LYS A 133 -10.93 -10.94 -2.33
CA LYS A 133 -11.11 -12.40 -2.42
C LYS A 133 -9.96 -13.15 -3.11
N LEU A 134 -9.15 -12.45 -3.91
CA LEU A 134 -7.97 -13.02 -4.58
C LEU A 134 -6.68 -12.63 -3.85
N LEU A 135 -6.58 -11.36 -3.47
CA LEU A 135 -5.33 -10.82 -2.92
C LEU A 135 -5.08 -11.26 -1.47
N LEU A 136 -6.10 -11.23 -0.60
CA LEU A 136 -5.90 -11.55 0.83
C LEU A 136 -5.47 -13.01 1.05
N PRO A 137 -6.04 -14.02 0.37
CA PRO A 137 -5.52 -15.39 0.46
C PRO A 137 -4.07 -15.51 -0.04
N ALA A 138 -3.70 -14.81 -1.10
CA ALA A 138 -2.32 -14.80 -1.60
C ALA A 138 -1.34 -14.14 -0.60
N ILE A 139 -1.78 -13.08 0.09
CA ILE A 139 -1.04 -12.45 1.19
C ILE A 139 -0.88 -13.44 2.34
N ALA A 140 -1.97 -14.05 2.81
CA ALA A 140 -1.96 -15.01 3.90
C ALA A 140 -1.04 -16.21 3.59
N ALA A 141 -1.03 -16.70 2.34
CA ALA A 141 -0.13 -17.78 1.91
C ALA A 141 1.36 -17.41 2.02
N ARG A 142 1.72 -16.12 1.92
CA ARG A 142 3.10 -15.61 1.98
C ARG A 142 3.50 -15.07 3.35
N LEU A 143 2.55 -14.78 4.24
CA LEU A 143 2.87 -14.50 5.63
C LEU A 143 3.35 -15.75 6.36
N ARG A 144 4.37 -15.59 7.21
CA ARG A 144 4.70 -16.56 8.26
C ARG A 144 3.57 -16.59 9.31
N SER A 145 3.43 -17.68 10.05
CA SER A 145 2.53 -17.71 11.22
C SER A 145 2.96 -16.63 12.22
N GLY A 146 1.98 -15.95 12.81
CA GLY A 146 2.18 -14.75 13.62
C GLY A 146 2.61 -13.50 12.83
N GLY A 147 2.73 -13.58 11.50
CA GLY A 147 3.14 -12.47 10.65
C GLY A 147 2.06 -11.39 10.54
N ALA A 148 2.49 -10.14 10.39
CA ALA A 148 1.59 -8.98 10.36
C ALA A 148 1.17 -8.60 8.93
N LEU A 149 -0.10 -8.24 8.77
CA LEU A 149 -0.60 -7.47 7.64
C LEU A 149 -1.02 -6.09 8.14
N ALA A 150 -0.58 -5.00 7.50
CA ALA A 150 -1.16 -3.68 7.74
C ALA A 150 -1.36 -2.90 6.45
N PHE A 151 -2.46 -2.17 6.32
CA PHE A 151 -2.74 -1.42 5.11
C PHE A 151 -3.61 -0.20 5.34
N SER A 152 -3.39 0.83 4.53
CA SER A 152 -4.26 2.00 4.49
C SER A 152 -4.96 2.13 3.15
N VAL A 153 -6.24 2.48 3.23
CA VAL A 153 -7.13 2.73 2.09
C VAL A 153 -7.88 4.04 2.31
N PRO A 154 -8.42 4.66 1.25
CA PRO A 154 -9.34 5.76 1.41
C PRO A 154 -10.50 5.36 2.32
N HIS A 155 -10.84 6.21 3.27
CA HIS A 155 -11.95 5.94 4.17
C HIS A 155 -13.26 5.84 3.37
N PRO A 156 -14.14 4.85 3.65
CA PRO A 156 -15.38 4.64 2.89
C PRO A 156 -16.35 5.83 3.00
N ARG A 157 -16.30 6.55 4.13
CA ARG A 157 -17.07 7.79 4.38
C ARG A 157 -16.40 9.09 3.94
N ARG A 158 -15.25 9.06 3.26
CA ARG A 158 -14.58 10.30 2.81
C ARG A 158 -15.52 11.09 1.90
N ALA A 159 -15.47 12.42 2.00
CA ALA A 159 -16.34 13.32 1.24
C ALA A 159 -17.85 13.02 1.40
N GLY A 160 -18.27 12.48 2.55
CA GLY A 160 -19.69 12.24 2.88
C GLY A 160 -20.32 11.05 2.16
N ARG A 161 -19.52 10.16 1.56
CA ARG A 161 -20.04 8.94 0.92
C ARG A 161 -20.62 7.97 1.96
N PRO A 162 -21.72 7.24 1.66
CA PRO A 162 -22.14 6.13 2.50
C PRO A 162 -21.16 4.93 2.32
N PRO A 163 -20.95 4.09 3.36
CA PRO A 163 -20.16 2.86 3.24
C PRO A 163 -20.66 1.90 2.15
N SER A 164 -19.82 0.93 1.78
CA SER A 164 -20.23 -0.13 0.85
C SER A 164 -21.18 -1.13 1.47
N THR A 165 -22.30 -1.38 0.78
CA THR A 165 -23.30 -2.37 1.17
C THR A 165 -23.02 -3.75 0.56
N ASP A 166 -22.17 -3.82 -0.47
CA ASP A 166 -21.77 -5.06 -1.16
C ASP A 166 -20.24 -5.24 -1.18
N ASN A 167 -19.80 -6.34 -1.81
CA ASN A 167 -18.39 -6.69 -1.97
C ASN A 167 -17.80 -6.25 -3.33
N LEU A 168 -18.47 -5.34 -4.04
CA LEU A 168 -18.04 -4.83 -5.34
C LEU A 168 -17.14 -3.61 -5.17
N PRO A 169 -16.22 -3.37 -6.13
CA PRO A 169 -15.46 -2.14 -6.14
C PRO A 169 -16.37 -0.97 -6.53
N ARG A 170 -16.08 0.20 -5.98
CA ARG A 170 -16.75 1.46 -6.30
C ARG A 170 -15.96 2.26 -7.30
N ARG A 171 -16.67 3.06 -8.10
CA ARG A 171 -16.02 4.04 -8.98
C ARG A 171 -15.40 5.16 -8.15
N ASP A 172 -14.12 5.36 -8.37
CA ASP A 172 -13.32 6.42 -7.79
C ASP A 172 -12.46 7.07 -8.89
N TYR A 173 -11.61 8.03 -8.52
CA TYR A 173 -10.78 8.74 -9.47
C TYR A 173 -9.37 8.97 -8.94
N VAL A 174 -8.40 8.90 -9.84
CA VAL A 174 -7.04 9.39 -9.61
C VAL A 174 -6.93 10.79 -10.19
N THR A 175 -6.54 11.76 -9.37
CA THR A 175 -6.19 13.11 -9.83
C THR A 175 -4.75 13.10 -10.35
N LEU A 176 -4.59 13.48 -11.61
CA LEU A 176 -3.30 13.61 -12.29
C LEU A 176 -2.64 14.96 -11.96
N PRO A 177 -1.32 15.12 -12.21
CA PRO A 177 -0.62 16.40 -12.06
C PRO A 177 -1.28 17.60 -12.77
N ASP A 178 -1.82 17.39 -13.97
CA ASP A 178 -2.58 18.41 -14.72
C ASP A 178 -4.00 18.68 -14.18
N ARG A 179 -4.35 18.10 -13.02
CA ARG A 179 -5.66 18.15 -12.35
C ARG A 179 -6.78 17.41 -13.05
N THR A 180 -6.54 16.78 -14.21
CA THR A 180 -7.52 15.88 -14.81
C THR A 180 -7.75 14.66 -13.92
N ARG A 181 -8.93 14.05 -14.05
CA ARG A 181 -9.35 12.91 -13.23
C ARG A 181 -9.55 11.71 -14.12
N GLN A 182 -8.86 10.62 -13.82
CA GLN A 182 -9.06 9.34 -14.50
C GLN A 182 -9.80 8.36 -13.61
N PRO A 183 -10.80 7.63 -14.15
CA PRO A 183 -11.59 6.69 -13.37
C PRO A 183 -10.77 5.48 -12.94
N ILE A 184 -11.05 5.00 -11.73
CA ILE A 184 -10.56 3.72 -11.21
C ILE A 184 -11.70 2.99 -10.51
N ALA A 185 -11.56 1.67 -10.38
CA ALA A 185 -12.39 0.85 -9.51
C ALA A 185 -11.61 0.60 -8.22
N ARG A 186 -12.24 0.79 -7.05
CA ARG A 186 -11.59 0.62 -5.74
C ARG A 186 -12.50 -0.09 -4.76
N TRP A 187 -11.95 -1.04 -4.02
CA TRP A 187 -12.60 -1.60 -2.83
C TRP A 187 -12.41 -0.65 -1.64
N GLU A 188 -13.53 -0.08 -1.18
CA GLU A 188 -13.60 0.92 -0.11
C GLU A 188 -14.59 0.43 0.94
N PHE A 189 -14.15 -0.55 1.71
CA PHE A 189 -14.94 -1.14 2.79
C PHE A 189 -14.72 -0.41 4.11
N ASP A 190 -15.70 -0.52 5.02
CA ASP A 190 -15.51 -0.20 6.42
C ASP A 190 -14.74 -1.31 7.15
N ALA A 191 -14.46 -1.06 8.43
CA ALA A 191 -13.65 -1.98 9.24
C ALA A 191 -14.32 -3.35 9.40
N GLU A 192 -15.64 -3.41 9.58
CA GLU A 192 -16.40 -4.65 9.71
C GLU A 192 -16.26 -5.50 8.45
N ARG A 193 -16.53 -4.92 7.28
CA ARG A 193 -16.43 -5.67 6.03
C ARG A 193 -14.98 -6.04 5.68
N TRP A 194 -13.99 -5.21 6.01
CA TRP A 194 -12.59 -5.64 5.91
C TRP A 194 -12.29 -6.84 6.83
N THR A 195 -12.84 -6.85 8.04
CA THR A 195 -12.70 -7.96 8.99
C THR A 195 -13.25 -9.26 8.41
N ASP A 196 -14.42 -9.23 7.77
CA ASP A 196 -14.99 -10.41 7.10
C ASP A 196 -14.08 -10.97 5.99
N HIS A 197 -13.52 -10.08 5.16
CA HIS A 197 -12.61 -10.48 4.08
C HIS A 197 -11.28 -11.02 4.62
N LEU A 198 -10.77 -10.45 5.71
CA LEU A 198 -9.57 -10.93 6.40
C LEU A 198 -9.80 -12.31 7.02
N ALA A 199 -10.89 -12.49 7.75
CA ALA A 199 -11.23 -13.76 8.40
C ALA A 199 -11.37 -14.90 7.37
N ARG A 200 -12.03 -14.64 6.23
CA ARG A 200 -12.12 -15.61 5.11
C ARG A 200 -10.77 -16.00 4.52
N ALA A 201 -9.74 -15.18 4.68
CA ALA A 201 -8.38 -15.44 4.23
C ALA A 201 -7.47 -16.04 5.32
N GLY A 202 -8.00 -16.30 6.53
CA GLY A 202 -7.20 -16.79 7.67
C GLY A 202 -6.33 -15.70 8.31
N LEU A 203 -6.83 -14.47 8.35
CA LEU A 203 -6.19 -13.33 9.01
C LEU A 203 -7.14 -12.74 10.05
N ALA A 204 -6.66 -12.61 11.30
CA ALA A 204 -7.41 -12.02 12.39
C ALA A 204 -7.15 -10.51 12.47
N LEU A 205 -8.20 -9.69 12.51
CA LEU A 205 -8.08 -8.24 12.73
C LEU A 205 -7.46 -7.99 14.11
N THR A 206 -6.45 -7.12 14.17
CA THR A 206 -5.85 -6.67 15.43
C THR A 206 -6.09 -5.19 15.70
N CYS A 207 -6.28 -4.38 14.66
CA CYS A 207 -6.52 -2.95 14.80
C CYS A 207 -7.26 -2.36 13.60
N ALA A 208 -8.15 -1.41 13.85
CA ALA A 208 -8.74 -0.54 12.83
C ALA A 208 -8.70 0.92 13.34
N GLN A 209 -8.11 1.82 12.58
CA GLN A 209 -7.95 3.23 12.94
C GLN A 209 -8.47 4.14 11.82
N GLU A 210 -9.29 5.12 12.19
CA GLU A 210 -9.70 6.20 11.30
C GLU A 210 -8.74 7.38 11.43
N LEU A 211 -7.95 7.65 10.38
CA LEU A 211 -7.04 8.80 10.36
C LEU A 211 -7.74 9.99 9.69
N ARG A 212 -7.65 11.15 10.34
CA ARG A 212 -8.26 12.41 9.90
C ARG A 212 -7.16 13.36 9.45
N ASP A 213 -7.28 13.88 8.23
CA ASP A 213 -6.43 14.99 7.79
C ASP A 213 -6.87 16.24 8.56
N PRO A 214 -5.97 16.90 9.33
CA PRO A 214 -6.34 18.10 10.08
C PRO A 214 -6.85 19.24 9.19
N ARG A 215 -6.55 19.21 7.89
CA ARG A 215 -7.05 20.18 6.89
C ARG A 215 -8.45 19.81 6.37
N GLN A 216 -8.95 18.61 6.65
CA GLN A 216 -10.27 18.11 6.27
C GLN A 216 -10.96 17.49 7.49
N THR A 217 -11.45 18.34 8.38
CA THR A 217 -12.00 17.90 9.67
C THR A 217 -13.37 17.23 9.57
N ARG A 218 -14.13 17.53 8.49
CA ARG A 218 -15.53 17.09 8.35
C ARG A 218 -15.69 15.58 8.21
N PHE A 219 -14.77 14.90 7.53
CA PHE A 219 -14.86 13.46 7.30
C PHE A 219 -13.48 12.81 7.49
N PRO A 220 -13.41 11.59 8.05
CA PRO A 220 -12.19 10.81 8.02
C PRO A 220 -11.74 10.56 6.58
N THR A 221 -10.43 10.58 6.36
CA THR A 221 -9.85 10.50 5.01
C THR A 221 -9.22 9.14 4.75
N THR A 222 -8.73 8.48 5.79
CA THR A 222 -8.01 7.20 5.69
C THR A 222 -8.57 6.20 6.70
N LEU A 223 -8.73 4.96 6.26
CA LEU A 223 -8.91 3.80 7.14
C LEU A 223 -7.61 3.00 7.12
N LEU A 224 -7.00 2.83 8.29
CA LEU A 224 -5.84 1.97 8.51
C LEU A 224 -6.30 0.69 9.21
N ILE A 225 -5.94 -0.45 8.65
CA ILE A 225 -6.27 -1.78 9.17
C ILE A 225 -4.96 -2.52 9.46
N ALA A 226 -4.92 -3.24 10.58
CA ALA A 226 -3.91 -4.24 10.85
C ALA A 226 -4.55 -5.58 11.23
N ALA A 227 -3.87 -6.64 10.83
CA ALA A 227 -4.27 -8.02 11.06
C ALA A 227 -3.04 -8.89 11.26
N ARG A 228 -3.25 -10.10 11.79
CA ARG A 228 -2.22 -11.11 11.96
C ARG A 228 -2.66 -12.42 11.35
N LYS A 229 -1.68 -13.17 10.86
CA LYS A 229 -1.87 -14.57 10.49
C LYS A 229 -1.74 -15.41 11.75
N ASP A 230 -2.71 -16.31 11.95
CA ASP A 230 -2.68 -17.31 13.00
C ASP A 230 -1.49 -18.28 12.82
#